data_AF-A0A9D0KM22-F1
#
_entry.id   AF-A0A9D0KM22-F1
#
_cell.length_a   1.000
_cell.length_b   1.000
_cell.length_c   1.000
_cell.angle_alpha   90.00
_cell.angle_beta   90.00
_cell.angle_gamma   90.00
#
_symmetry.space_group_name_H-M   'P 1'
#
loop_
_entity.id
_entity.type
_entity.pdbx_description
1 polymer ?
#
loop_
_entity_poly.entity_id
_entity_poly.type
_entity_poly.pdbx_seq_one_letter_code
_entity_poly.pdbx_strand_id
1 'polypeptide(L)'
;MGRSTLADHKNATSIRVGLIVNPIAGMGGSVGLKGTDGDLALQARALGARPVTPARTRAFLAALEGRESTIRWLIAPGPMGADHVSLRGSRVVGQLSEAQTRAEDTRRIARLMVQEGIDLLVFVGGDGTARDIFDAVGTQVPVVGVPAGVKVYSGVFALSPRAAAEMVRAFADGAGVTEAEVLDIDEEAFRAGRLEAHLYGYLLVPDVPPQLQPSKEGTRATPDTVANREDIATAMVELMKPDTLYLLGPGTTVKAVADELGVPKTLLGIDAVYDRQVVAMDLNEQQILELLKVYPQREIVVTPLGGNGFLFGRGNKPFTPAVIRQVGREHILVIATEGKIRQVGHLRVDTGDPEVDALLQGYIEVLIGYHYYRVVKVVAT
;
A
#
# COMPACT_ATOMS: atom_id res chain seq x y z
N MET A 1 2.49 19.87 26.95
CA MET A 1 2.73 19.13 28.21
C MET A 1 2.05 17.78 28.02
N GLY A 2 2.68 16.61 28.04
CA GLY A 2 4.08 16.27 28.32
C GLY A 2 4.66 15.32 27.26
N ARG A 3 5.97 15.45 27.03
CA ARG A 3 6.77 14.46 26.32
C ARG A 3 6.95 13.27 27.27
N SER A 4 6.36 12.12 26.93
CA SER A 4 6.62 10.86 27.64
C SER A 4 8.03 10.40 27.26
N THR A 5 8.96 10.51 28.19
CA THR A 5 10.32 9.99 28.06
C THR A 5 10.33 8.51 28.45
N LEU A 6 10.23 7.62 27.46
CA LEU A 6 10.82 6.27 27.55
C LEU A 6 12.35 6.40 27.38
N ALA A 7 12.96 7.16 28.28
CA ALA A 7 14.40 7.38 28.33
C ALA A 7 15.01 6.45 29.37
N ASP A 8 15.21 5.20 28.97
CA ASP A 8 16.18 4.29 29.58
C ASP A 8 16.73 3.37 28.47
N HIS A 9 17.21 3.98 27.38
CA HIS A 9 18.06 3.27 26.42
C HIS A 9 19.43 3.07 27.07
N LYS A 10 19.52 2.02 27.89
CA LYS A 10 20.79 1.47 28.41
C LYS A 10 21.71 1.22 27.22
N ASN A 11 23.01 1.52 27.41
CA ASN A 11 24.17 1.21 26.57
C ASN A 11 24.18 -0.25 26.05
N ALA A 12 23.29 -0.61 25.14
CA ALA A 12 23.28 -1.89 24.46
C ALA A 12 23.65 -1.63 23.02
N THR A 13 24.81 -2.14 22.60
CA THR A 13 25.31 -2.17 21.23
C THR A 13 24.39 -2.91 20.24
N SER A 14 23.21 -3.38 20.68
CA SER A 14 22.23 -4.08 19.86
C SER A 14 20.81 -3.97 20.44
N ILE A 15 19.80 -3.72 19.59
CA ILE A 15 18.37 -3.76 19.93
C ILE A 15 17.75 -5.13 19.66
N ARG A 16 16.70 -5.50 20.39
CA ARG A 16 15.89 -6.71 20.17
C ARG A 16 14.66 -6.36 19.34
N VAL A 17 14.53 -6.97 18.17
CA VAL A 17 13.45 -6.68 17.23
C VAL A 17 12.60 -7.92 17.02
N GLY A 18 11.30 -7.81 17.29
CA GLY A 18 10.31 -8.82 16.96
C GLY A 18 9.94 -8.76 15.46
N LEU A 19 9.77 -9.89 14.80
CA LEU A 19 9.24 -9.96 13.42
C LEU A 19 8.04 -10.90 13.33
N ILE A 20 6.91 -10.35 12.87
CA ILE A 20 5.69 -11.10 12.57
C ILE A 20 5.24 -10.80 11.14
N VAL A 21 5.00 -11.84 10.35
CA VAL A 21 4.51 -11.77 8.98
C VAL A 21 3.12 -12.37 8.96
N ASN A 22 2.14 -11.65 8.43
CA ASN A 22 0.84 -12.22 8.12
C ASN A 22 0.94 -12.95 6.75
N PRO A 23 0.87 -14.29 6.69
CA PRO A 23 1.14 -15.02 5.44
C PRO A 23 0.08 -14.79 4.35
N ILE A 24 -1.12 -14.36 4.73
CA ILE A 24 -2.25 -14.17 3.80
C ILE A 24 -2.48 -12.71 3.41
N ALA A 25 -1.79 -11.77 4.06
CA ALA A 25 -1.99 -10.35 3.82
C ALA A 25 -1.65 -9.95 2.36
N GLY A 26 -2.52 -9.14 1.78
CA GLY A 26 -2.29 -8.51 0.47
C GLY A 26 -2.62 -9.37 -0.76
N MET A 27 -3.02 -10.64 -0.59
CA MET A 27 -3.38 -11.56 -1.69
C MET A 27 -4.66 -11.14 -2.44
N GLY A 28 -5.64 -10.54 -1.74
CA GLY A 28 -6.94 -10.23 -2.34
C GLY A 28 -6.88 -9.12 -3.40
N GLY A 29 -5.89 -8.23 -3.31
CA GLY A 29 -5.87 -7.04 -4.16
C GLY A 29 -5.58 -7.28 -5.64
N SER A 30 -4.82 -8.33 -6.02
CA SER A 30 -4.58 -8.66 -7.44
C SER A 30 -5.80 -9.29 -8.10
N VAL A 31 -6.61 -10.00 -7.33
CA VAL A 31 -7.84 -10.68 -7.79
C VAL A 31 -9.11 -9.84 -7.59
N GLY A 32 -8.97 -8.56 -7.28
CA GLY A 32 -10.10 -7.64 -7.07
C GLY A 32 -10.89 -7.91 -5.78
N LEU A 33 -10.43 -8.83 -4.92
CA LEU A 33 -11.06 -9.07 -3.63
C LEU A 33 -10.74 -7.95 -2.65
N LYS A 34 -11.79 -7.48 -1.99
CA LYS A 34 -11.75 -6.33 -1.10
C LYS A 34 -11.38 -6.73 0.33
N GLY A 35 -10.41 -7.64 0.51
CA GLY A 35 -9.94 -8.15 1.80
C GLY A 35 -9.33 -9.54 1.62
N THR A 36 -8.75 -10.11 2.68
CA THR A 36 -8.27 -11.51 2.71
C THR A 36 -8.69 -12.25 3.96
N ASP A 37 -9.59 -11.70 4.76
CA ASP A 37 -9.97 -12.28 6.04
C ASP A 37 -10.97 -13.44 5.85
N GLY A 38 -10.85 -14.48 6.68
CA GLY A 38 -11.70 -15.67 6.62
C GLY A 38 -11.63 -16.43 5.28
N ASP A 39 -12.79 -16.82 4.75
CA ASP A 39 -12.93 -17.59 3.51
C ASP A 39 -12.41 -16.85 2.26
N LEU A 40 -12.22 -15.53 2.35
CA LEU A 40 -11.68 -14.73 1.24
C LEU A 40 -10.24 -15.11 0.89
N ALA A 41 -9.44 -15.60 1.84
CA ALA A 41 -8.11 -16.11 1.54
C ALA A 41 -8.15 -17.37 0.65
N LEU A 42 -9.11 -18.26 0.89
CA LEU A 42 -9.34 -19.45 0.08
C LEU A 42 -9.86 -19.06 -1.31
N GLN A 43 -10.80 -18.12 -1.38
CA GLN A 43 -11.32 -17.59 -2.64
C GLN A 43 -10.22 -16.89 -3.45
N ALA A 44 -9.35 -16.10 -2.81
CA ALA A 44 -8.22 -15.45 -3.48
C ALA A 44 -7.29 -16.48 -4.13
N ARG A 45 -6.96 -17.56 -3.40
CA ARG A 45 -6.13 -18.66 -3.91
C ARG A 45 -6.83 -19.40 -5.06
N ALA A 46 -8.13 -19.64 -4.96
CA ALA A 46 -8.91 -20.26 -6.04
C ALA A 46 -8.93 -19.39 -7.31
N LEU A 47 -8.89 -18.06 -7.16
CA LEU A 47 -8.73 -17.09 -8.25
C LEU A 47 -7.28 -16.90 -8.70
N GLY A 48 -6.34 -17.72 -8.22
CA GLY A 48 -4.93 -17.71 -8.64
C GLY A 48 -4.04 -16.70 -7.91
N ALA A 49 -4.53 -16.03 -6.86
CA ALA A 49 -3.71 -15.11 -6.07
C ALA A 49 -2.52 -15.84 -5.41
N ARG A 50 -1.34 -15.22 -5.46
CA ARG A 50 -0.12 -15.71 -4.81
C ARG A 50 0.19 -14.88 -3.55
N PRO A 51 0.82 -15.48 -2.52
CA PRO A 51 1.28 -14.73 -1.34
C PRO A 51 2.24 -13.60 -1.73
N VAL A 52 1.93 -12.37 -1.27
CA VAL A 52 2.73 -11.17 -1.58
C VAL A 52 3.76 -10.90 -0.46
N THR A 53 3.44 -11.28 0.77
CA THR A 53 4.29 -11.04 1.94
C THR A 53 5.70 -11.61 1.84
N PRO A 54 5.97 -12.79 1.26
CA PRO A 54 7.35 -13.28 1.19
C PRO A 54 8.30 -12.33 0.44
N ALA A 55 7.86 -11.76 -0.68
CA ALA A 55 8.67 -10.80 -1.44
C ALA A 55 8.87 -9.49 -0.67
N ARG A 56 7.81 -8.99 -0.01
CA ARG A 56 7.85 -7.77 0.82
C ARG A 56 8.78 -7.92 2.02
N THR A 57 8.70 -9.03 2.72
CA THR A 57 9.57 -9.37 3.85
C THR A 57 11.02 -9.45 3.41
N ARG A 58 11.32 -10.15 2.29
CA ARG A 58 12.69 -10.21 1.75
C ARG A 58 13.23 -8.85 1.35
N ALA A 59 12.43 -8.00 0.70
CA ALA A 59 12.85 -6.65 0.34
C ALA A 59 13.18 -5.79 1.58
N PHE A 60 12.37 -5.90 2.64
CA PHE A 60 12.64 -5.24 3.92
C PHE A 60 13.94 -5.75 4.57
N LEU A 61 14.12 -7.07 4.66
CA LEU A 61 15.30 -7.68 5.27
C LEU A 61 16.59 -7.37 4.48
N ALA A 62 16.53 -7.44 3.15
CA ALA A 62 17.65 -7.09 2.27
C ALA A 62 18.05 -5.62 2.47
N ALA A 63 17.07 -4.73 2.65
CA ALA A 63 17.33 -3.33 2.97
C ALA A 63 17.90 -3.11 4.38
N LEU A 64 17.97 -4.13 5.24
CA LEU A 64 18.62 -4.09 6.56
C LEU A 64 19.99 -4.81 6.61
N GLU A 65 20.44 -5.41 5.51
CA GLU A 65 21.75 -6.08 5.44
C GLU A 65 22.90 -5.16 5.88
N GLY A 66 23.91 -5.74 6.54
CA GLY A 66 25.09 -5.02 7.06
C GLY A 66 24.99 -4.53 8.51
N ARG A 67 23.89 -4.82 9.23
CA ARG A 67 23.67 -4.44 10.65
C ARG A 67 23.33 -5.62 11.58
N GLU A 68 23.80 -6.81 11.22
CA GLU A 68 23.57 -8.05 11.98
C GLU A 68 24.10 -7.98 13.43
N SER A 69 25.15 -7.19 13.66
CA SER A 69 25.72 -7.00 15.00
C SER A 69 24.89 -6.07 15.90
N THR A 70 23.98 -5.27 15.34
CA THR A 70 23.17 -4.28 16.09
C THR A 70 21.71 -4.68 16.25
N ILE A 71 21.24 -5.74 15.59
CA ILE A 71 19.85 -6.19 15.66
C ILE A 71 19.80 -7.67 16.05
N ARG A 72 19.12 -7.98 17.15
CA ARG A 72 18.81 -9.36 17.56
C ARG A 72 17.36 -9.67 17.24
N TRP A 73 17.15 -10.63 16.35
CA TRP A 73 15.81 -10.97 15.86
C TRP A 73 15.10 -11.99 16.74
N LEU A 74 13.87 -11.67 17.14
CA LEU A 74 12.89 -12.59 17.69
C LEU A 74 11.82 -12.81 16.62
N ILE A 75 11.76 -14.00 16.03
CA ILE A 75 10.96 -14.25 14.83
C ILE A 75 9.79 -15.17 15.13
N ALA A 76 8.63 -14.92 14.53
CA ALA A 76 7.48 -15.81 14.63
C ALA A 76 7.75 -17.14 13.89
N PRO A 77 7.14 -18.26 14.32
CA PRO A 77 7.34 -19.59 13.73
C PRO A 77 6.80 -19.71 12.29
N GLY A 78 7.44 -20.58 11.51
CA GLY A 78 7.02 -21.01 10.18
C GLY A 78 6.73 -19.85 9.21
N PRO A 79 5.58 -19.87 8.49
CA PRO A 79 5.29 -18.89 7.46
C PRO A 79 5.09 -17.47 8.01
N MET A 80 4.91 -17.32 9.34
CA MET A 80 4.79 -16.03 10.01
C MET A 80 6.14 -15.35 10.27
N GLY A 81 7.28 -15.96 9.96
CA GLY A 81 8.57 -15.31 10.15
C GLY A 81 9.76 -16.18 9.81
N ALA A 82 9.86 -17.34 10.46
CA ALA A 82 11.01 -18.24 10.38
C ALA A 82 11.33 -18.73 8.95
N ASP A 83 10.33 -18.81 8.08
CA ASP A 83 10.54 -19.20 6.68
C ASP A 83 11.20 -18.08 5.83
N HIS A 84 11.23 -16.84 6.33
CA HIS A 84 11.73 -15.67 5.58
C HIS A 84 13.11 -15.17 6.05
N VAL A 85 13.56 -15.58 7.23
CA VAL A 85 14.80 -15.10 7.87
C VAL A 85 15.78 -16.26 8.03
N SER A 86 17.05 -16.03 7.71
CA SER A 86 18.10 -17.00 8.04
C SER A 86 18.26 -17.12 9.56
N LEU A 87 18.24 -18.35 10.08
CA LEU A 87 18.26 -18.62 11.54
C LEU A 87 19.57 -18.20 12.23
N ARG A 88 20.63 -17.82 11.50
CA ARG A 88 21.89 -17.39 12.12
C ARG A 88 21.65 -16.10 12.92
N GLY A 89 21.72 -16.21 14.25
CA GLY A 89 21.55 -15.08 15.17
C GLY A 89 20.10 -14.73 15.55
N SER A 90 19.11 -15.45 14.99
CA SER A 90 17.69 -15.22 15.24
C SER A 90 17.11 -16.28 16.19
N ARG A 91 16.12 -15.91 17.02
CA ARG A 91 15.41 -16.84 17.91
C ARG A 91 13.93 -16.91 17.55
N VAL A 92 13.41 -18.11 17.36
CA VAL A 92 11.97 -18.33 17.13
C VAL A 92 11.20 -18.18 18.45
N VAL A 93 10.10 -17.42 18.44
CA VAL A 93 9.24 -17.18 19.62
C VAL A 93 7.83 -17.71 19.38
N GLY A 94 7.40 -18.63 20.25
CA GLY A 94 6.10 -19.28 20.16
C GLY A 94 6.11 -20.52 19.26
N GLN A 95 4.91 -21.07 19.06
CA GLN A 95 4.65 -22.27 18.25
C GLN A 95 3.33 -22.07 17.50
N LEU A 96 3.17 -22.71 16.34
CA LEU A 96 1.90 -22.78 15.63
C LEU A 96 1.16 -24.06 16.01
N SER A 97 -0.12 -23.93 16.32
CA SER A 97 -0.98 -25.07 16.69
C SER A 97 -1.52 -25.80 15.47
N GLU A 98 -1.68 -25.09 14.35
CA GLU A 98 -2.26 -25.57 13.10
C GLU A 98 -1.41 -25.13 11.90
N ALA A 99 -1.59 -25.79 10.75
CA ALA A 99 -0.94 -25.42 9.50
C ALA A 99 -1.50 -24.10 8.91
N GLN A 100 -2.75 -23.76 9.23
CA GLN A 100 -3.36 -22.48 8.85
C GLN A 100 -3.26 -21.49 10.01
N THR A 101 -2.67 -20.32 9.75
CA THR A 101 -2.46 -19.26 10.74
C THR A 101 -3.69 -18.38 10.87
N ARG A 102 -4.00 -17.93 12.09
CA ARG A 102 -5.14 -17.04 12.37
C ARG A 102 -4.71 -15.74 13.03
N ALA A 103 -5.64 -14.80 13.15
CA ALA A 103 -5.44 -13.54 13.85
C ALA A 103 -5.04 -13.77 15.33
N GLU A 104 -5.58 -14.82 15.96
CA GLU A 104 -5.18 -15.24 17.31
C GLU A 104 -3.68 -15.58 17.43
N ASP A 105 -3.09 -16.16 16.37
CA ASP A 105 -1.66 -16.48 16.36
C ASP A 105 -0.81 -15.21 16.36
N THR A 106 -1.18 -14.22 15.53
CA THR A 106 -0.55 -12.90 15.52
C THR A 106 -0.58 -12.28 16.91
N ARG A 107 -1.76 -12.23 17.55
CA ARG A 107 -1.93 -11.63 18.88
C ARG A 107 -1.13 -12.35 19.96
N ARG A 108 -1.19 -13.69 19.97
CA ARG A 108 -0.47 -14.51 20.95
C ARG A 108 1.04 -14.38 20.81
N ILE A 109 1.57 -14.47 19.59
CA ILE A 109 3.01 -14.37 19.33
C ILE A 109 3.53 -12.96 19.65
N ALA A 110 2.79 -11.92 19.29
CA ALA A 110 3.14 -10.54 19.64
C ALA A 110 3.25 -10.34 21.16
N ARG A 111 2.29 -10.85 21.94
CA ARG A 111 2.36 -10.82 23.41
C ARG A 111 3.57 -11.56 23.96
N LEU A 112 3.89 -12.74 23.41
CA LEU A 112 5.07 -13.50 23.81
C LEU A 112 6.37 -12.74 23.51
N MET A 113 6.48 -12.08 22.36
CA MET A 113 7.65 -11.27 22.03
C MET A 113 7.81 -10.08 22.98
N VAL A 114 6.72 -9.41 23.35
CA VAL A 114 6.74 -8.33 24.36
C VAL A 114 7.17 -8.86 25.72
N GLN A 115 6.68 -10.02 26.15
CA GLN A 115 7.10 -10.67 27.40
C GLN A 115 8.60 -11.05 27.42
N GLU A 116 9.14 -11.39 26.25
CA GLU A 116 10.57 -11.65 26.04
C GLU A 116 11.40 -10.35 25.92
N GLY A 117 10.74 -9.20 26.02
CA GLY A 117 11.34 -7.88 26.12
C GLY A 117 11.85 -7.33 24.79
N ILE A 118 11.17 -7.53 23.67
CA ILE A 118 11.55 -6.79 22.45
C ILE A 118 11.53 -5.28 22.68
N ASP A 119 12.44 -4.57 22.01
CA ASP A 119 12.52 -3.11 22.04
C ASP A 119 11.70 -2.48 20.89
N LEU A 120 11.47 -3.24 19.81
CA LEU A 120 10.68 -2.85 18.64
C LEU A 120 9.96 -4.06 18.04
N LEU A 121 8.72 -3.90 17.56
CA LEU A 121 7.98 -4.94 16.82
C LEU A 121 7.80 -4.55 15.35
N VAL A 122 8.40 -5.32 14.45
CA VAL A 122 8.13 -5.21 13.02
C VAL A 122 7.03 -6.19 12.63
N PHE A 123 6.03 -5.72 11.91
CA PHE A 123 5.02 -6.61 11.34
C PHE A 123 4.82 -6.37 9.84
N VAL A 124 4.60 -7.44 9.07
CA VAL A 124 4.32 -7.39 7.64
C VAL A 124 2.85 -7.76 7.42
N GLY A 125 2.03 -6.79 7.00
CA GLY A 125 0.57 -6.98 6.95
C GLY A 125 -0.22 -5.84 6.31
N GLY A 126 -1.53 -5.86 6.53
CA GLY A 126 -2.46 -4.76 6.21
C GLY A 126 -3.15 -4.23 7.47
N ASP A 127 -4.13 -3.32 7.33
CA ASP A 127 -4.79 -2.68 8.49
C ASP A 127 -5.40 -3.69 9.49
N GLY A 128 -5.95 -4.82 9.01
CA GLY A 128 -6.40 -5.91 9.89
C GLY A 128 -5.29 -6.45 10.80
N THR A 129 -4.07 -6.59 10.28
CA THR A 129 -2.89 -6.98 11.08
C THR A 129 -2.48 -5.88 12.05
N ALA A 130 -2.61 -4.61 11.66
CA ALA A 130 -2.33 -3.49 12.58
C ALA A 130 -3.30 -3.49 13.77
N ARG A 131 -4.60 -3.81 13.55
CA ARG A 131 -5.59 -4.01 14.63
C ARG A 131 -5.18 -5.16 15.55
N ASP A 132 -4.81 -6.31 14.99
CA ASP A 132 -4.33 -7.44 15.79
C ASP A 132 -3.12 -7.08 16.65
N ILE A 133 -2.16 -6.33 16.08
CA ILE A 133 -0.99 -5.87 16.82
C ILE A 133 -1.41 -4.91 17.94
N PHE A 134 -2.30 -3.96 17.66
CA PHE A 134 -2.87 -3.07 18.69
C PHE A 134 -3.51 -3.83 19.85
N ASP A 135 -4.37 -4.81 19.57
CA ASP A 135 -5.02 -5.66 20.59
C ASP A 135 -4.03 -6.51 21.41
N ALA A 136 -2.83 -6.71 20.88
CA ALA A 136 -1.80 -7.53 21.49
C ALA A 136 -0.82 -6.71 22.34
N VAL A 137 -0.34 -5.58 21.81
CA VAL A 137 0.77 -4.83 22.39
C VAL A 137 0.40 -3.44 22.88
N GLY A 138 -0.67 -2.83 22.35
CA GLY A 138 -1.04 -1.44 22.64
C GLY A 138 0.15 -0.49 22.45
N THR A 139 0.40 0.37 23.44
CA THR A 139 1.53 1.33 23.41
C THR A 139 2.75 0.86 24.21
N GLN A 140 2.85 -0.45 24.54
CA GLN A 140 3.96 -0.98 25.36
C GLN A 140 5.31 -0.95 24.64
N VAL A 141 5.32 -1.22 23.34
CA VAL A 141 6.53 -1.20 22.49
C VAL A 141 6.21 -0.48 21.18
N PRO A 142 7.19 0.24 20.60
CA PRO A 142 7.02 0.80 19.27
C PRO A 142 6.91 -0.29 18.21
N VAL A 143 6.23 0.03 17.12
CA VAL A 143 5.99 -0.87 16.00
C VAL A 143 6.45 -0.25 14.68
N VAL A 144 6.75 -1.10 13.70
CA VAL A 144 6.93 -0.69 12.30
C VAL A 144 6.08 -1.61 11.41
N GLY A 145 5.08 -1.04 10.75
CA GLY A 145 4.28 -1.74 9.76
C GLY A 145 4.95 -1.77 8.39
N VAL A 146 5.33 -2.95 7.91
CA VAL A 146 5.73 -3.18 6.52
C VAL A 146 4.46 -3.47 5.70
N PRO A 147 4.12 -2.64 4.69
CA PRO A 147 2.90 -2.84 3.92
C PRO A 147 2.99 -4.10 3.05
N ALA A 148 2.12 -5.08 3.33
CA ALA A 148 1.92 -6.27 2.49
C ALA A 148 1.04 -5.99 1.26
N GLY A 149 0.25 -4.92 1.33
CA GLY A 149 -0.75 -4.58 0.35
C GLY A 149 -1.13 -3.11 0.39
N VAL A 150 -2.25 -2.81 -0.25
CA VAL A 150 -2.56 -1.44 -0.69
C VAL A 150 -3.75 -0.80 -0.02
N LYS A 151 -4.42 -1.58 0.82
CA LYS A 151 -5.40 -1.10 1.79
C LYS A 151 -4.68 -0.96 3.12
N VAL A 152 -3.78 0.00 3.12
CA VAL A 152 -3.02 0.37 4.29
C VAL A 152 -3.35 1.83 4.47
N TYR A 153 -4.12 2.13 5.50
CA TYR A 153 -4.65 3.46 5.77
C TYR A 153 -4.18 3.97 7.12
N SER A 154 -3.88 3.05 8.04
CA SER A 154 -3.28 3.36 9.33
C SER A 154 -1.92 4.06 9.13
N GLY A 155 -1.67 5.07 9.96
CA GLY A 155 -0.41 5.83 9.94
C GLY A 155 0.79 5.03 10.45
N VAL A 156 0.56 3.82 10.97
CA VAL A 156 1.59 2.95 11.56
C VAL A 156 2.51 2.26 10.53
N PHE A 157 2.18 2.39 9.25
CA PHE A 157 2.91 1.74 8.17
C PHE A 157 3.94 2.66 7.53
N ALA A 158 5.04 2.07 7.13
CA ALA A 158 6.03 2.73 6.29
C ALA A 158 5.53 2.88 4.85
N LEU A 159 6.14 3.80 4.11
CA LEU A 159 5.84 4.01 2.68
C LEU A 159 6.19 2.81 1.80
N SER A 160 7.17 2.01 2.18
CA SER A 160 7.63 0.82 1.45
C SER A 160 8.41 -0.12 2.39
N PRO A 161 8.71 -1.36 1.97
CA PRO A 161 9.64 -2.22 2.71
C PRO A 161 10.99 -1.56 3.00
N ARG A 162 11.52 -0.77 2.06
CA ARG A 162 12.77 -0.03 2.26
C ARG A 162 12.61 1.10 3.27
N ALA A 163 11.51 1.85 3.22
CA ALA A 163 11.23 2.88 4.22
C ALA A 163 11.08 2.28 5.63
N ALA A 164 10.48 1.09 5.77
CA ALA A 164 10.41 0.38 7.03
C ALA A 164 11.80 0.01 7.56
N ALA A 165 12.70 -0.43 6.68
CA ALA A 165 14.09 -0.70 7.06
C ALA A 165 14.80 0.56 7.58
N GLU A 166 14.60 1.71 6.92
CA GLU A 166 15.11 3.00 7.40
C GLU A 166 14.52 3.40 8.76
N MET A 167 13.24 3.13 9.02
CA MET A 167 12.64 3.37 10.33
C MET A 167 13.27 2.52 11.43
N VAL A 168 13.53 1.23 11.16
CA VAL A 168 14.22 0.33 12.10
C VAL A 168 15.65 0.81 12.34
N ARG A 169 16.36 1.27 11.29
CA ARG A 169 17.71 1.85 11.40
C ARG A 169 17.73 3.09 12.27
N ALA A 170 16.83 4.03 12.00
CA ALA A 170 16.71 5.26 12.76
C ALA A 170 16.43 4.98 14.24
N PHE A 171 15.53 4.04 14.53
CA PHE A 171 15.24 3.62 15.91
C PHE A 171 16.47 3.00 16.59
N ALA A 172 17.19 2.11 15.90
CA ALA A 172 18.44 1.52 16.40
C ALA A 172 19.52 2.58 16.68
N ASP A 173 19.51 3.69 15.93
CA ASP A 173 20.40 4.83 16.09
C ASP A 173 19.89 5.87 17.13
N GLY A 174 18.79 5.57 17.83
CA GLY A 174 18.26 6.37 18.94
C GLY A 174 17.18 7.39 18.55
N ALA A 175 16.52 7.22 17.40
CA ALA A 175 15.35 8.04 17.06
C ALA A 175 14.24 7.88 18.11
N GLY A 176 13.53 8.98 18.37
CA GLY A 176 12.36 8.98 19.26
C GLY A 176 11.18 8.21 18.69
N VAL A 177 10.08 8.18 19.44
CA VAL A 177 8.82 7.57 19.02
C VAL A 177 7.69 8.58 19.08
N THR A 178 6.69 8.39 18.23
CA THR A 178 5.45 9.19 18.18
C THR A 178 4.24 8.26 18.07
N GLU A 179 3.05 8.77 18.37
CA GLU A 179 1.81 8.04 18.19
C GLU A 179 1.35 8.13 16.73
N ALA A 180 0.88 7.01 16.19
CA ALA A 180 0.26 6.94 14.87
C ALA A 180 -1.06 6.17 14.93
N GLU A 181 -2.03 6.63 14.13
CA GLU A 181 -3.39 6.11 14.12
C GLU A 181 -3.44 4.71 13.51
N VAL A 182 -4.16 3.81 14.18
CA VAL A 182 -4.67 2.56 13.62
C VAL A 182 -6.11 2.80 13.20
N LEU A 183 -6.41 2.59 11.92
CA LEU A 183 -7.73 2.78 11.35
C LEU A 183 -8.39 1.43 11.09
N ASP A 184 -9.69 1.36 11.39
CA ASP A 184 -10.54 0.25 10.98
C ASP A 184 -11.33 0.65 9.75
N ILE A 185 -11.18 -0.11 8.66
CA ILE A 185 -11.89 0.15 7.41
C ILE A 185 -13.13 -0.71 7.41
N ASP A 186 -14.28 -0.09 7.17
CA ASP A 186 -15.50 -0.84 6.91
C ASP A 186 -15.37 -1.54 5.55
N GLU A 187 -15.11 -2.85 5.59
CA GLU A 187 -14.97 -3.68 4.39
C GLU A 187 -16.29 -3.82 3.62
N GLU A 188 -17.45 -3.72 4.26
CA GLU A 188 -18.77 -3.73 3.60
C GLU A 188 -19.01 -2.42 2.86
N ALA A 189 -18.77 -1.28 3.49
CA ALA A 189 -18.81 0.02 2.84
C ALA A 189 -17.82 0.07 1.66
N PHE A 190 -16.60 -0.46 1.85
CA PHE A 190 -15.59 -0.57 0.81
C PHE A 190 -16.06 -1.46 -0.36
N ARG A 191 -16.74 -2.57 -0.06
CA ARG A 191 -17.39 -3.42 -1.08
C ARG A 191 -18.45 -2.67 -1.86
N ALA A 192 -19.23 -1.82 -1.19
CA ALA A 192 -20.20 -0.92 -1.81
C ALA A 192 -19.57 0.32 -2.47
N GLY A 193 -18.25 0.42 -2.56
CA GLY A 193 -17.54 1.53 -3.23
C GLY A 193 -17.42 2.80 -2.39
N ARG A 194 -17.73 2.75 -1.09
CA ARG A 194 -17.56 3.85 -0.13
C ARG A 194 -16.31 3.62 0.71
N LEU A 195 -15.55 4.68 0.98
CA LEU A 195 -14.41 4.60 1.90
C LEU A 195 -14.84 5.17 3.26
N GLU A 196 -15.21 4.28 4.17
CA GLU A 196 -15.51 4.61 5.56
C GLU A 196 -14.42 3.99 6.44
N ALA A 197 -13.78 4.83 7.25
CA ALA A 197 -12.72 4.41 8.16
C ALA A 197 -12.92 5.07 9.52
N HIS A 198 -12.80 4.29 10.59
CA HIS A 198 -12.95 4.74 11.96
C HIS A 198 -11.62 4.62 12.69
N LEU A 199 -11.34 5.58 13.57
CA LEU A 199 -10.17 5.49 14.46
C LEU A 199 -10.37 4.30 15.40
N TYR A 200 -9.46 3.33 15.33
CA TYR A 200 -9.47 2.15 16.20
C TYR A 200 -8.63 2.39 17.46
N GLY A 201 -7.49 3.05 17.30
CA GLY A 201 -6.57 3.35 18.40
C GLY A 201 -5.25 3.95 17.92
N TYR A 202 -4.25 3.95 18.80
CA TYR A 202 -2.92 4.47 18.51
C TYR A 202 -1.85 3.44 18.86
N LEU A 203 -0.82 3.35 18.03
CA LEU A 203 0.42 2.61 18.30
C LEU A 203 1.58 3.58 18.33
N LEU A 204 2.63 3.25 19.09
CA LEU A 204 3.90 3.96 19.02
C LEU A 204 4.66 3.53 17.76
N VAL A 205 5.24 4.48 17.04
CA VAL A 205 6.12 4.24 15.88
C VAL A 205 7.38 5.08 15.98
N PRO A 206 8.51 4.66 15.39
CA PRO A 206 9.68 5.51 15.24
C PRO A 206 9.32 6.84 14.56
N ASP A 207 9.75 7.96 15.16
CA ASP A 207 9.46 9.31 14.67
C ASP A 207 10.38 9.66 13.49
N VAL A 208 10.01 9.13 12.32
CA VAL A 208 10.69 9.36 11.05
C VAL A 208 9.65 9.79 10.00
N PRO A 209 9.18 11.06 10.04
CA PRO A 209 8.04 11.52 9.25
C PRO A 209 8.15 11.30 7.72
N PRO A 210 9.33 11.43 7.08
CA PRO A 210 9.46 11.15 5.64
C PRO A 210 9.19 9.69 5.24
N GLN A 211 9.27 8.75 6.19
CA GLN A 211 9.15 7.32 5.97
C GLN A 211 7.77 6.79 6.38
N LEU A 212 7.05 7.55 7.21
CA LEU A 212 5.70 7.22 7.66
C LEU A 212 4.68 7.51 6.56
N GLN A 213 3.64 6.67 6.54
CA GLN A 213 2.45 6.95 5.77
C GLN A 213 1.57 7.98 6.51
N PRO A 214 1.28 9.16 5.91
CA PRO A 214 0.28 10.07 6.44
C PRO A 214 -1.11 9.41 6.48
N SER A 215 -1.84 9.66 7.57
CA SER A 215 -3.27 9.39 7.65
C SER A 215 -4.01 10.11 6.51
N LYS A 216 -5.04 9.47 5.95
CA LYS A 216 -5.75 10.01 4.78
C LYS A 216 -6.56 11.25 5.17
N GLU A 217 -6.01 12.45 4.98
CA GLU A 217 -6.84 13.64 4.81
C GLU A 217 -7.51 13.57 3.44
N GLY A 218 -8.82 13.31 3.41
CA GLY A 218 -9.60 13.43 2.19
C GLY A 218 -9.42 14.83 1.62
N THR A 219 -9.11 14.97 0.33
CA THR A 219 -9.08 16.28 -0.33
C THR A 219 -10.43 16.96 -0.13
N ARG A 220 -10.51 17.94 0.78
CA ARG A 220 -11.73 18.72 1.00
C ARG A 220 -12.12 19.33 -0.35
N ALA A 221 -13.33 19.05 -0.81
CA ALA A 221 -13.86 19.62 -2.04
C ALA A 221 -14.08 21.12 -1.81
N THR A 222 -13.12 21.94 -2.23
CA THR A 222 -13.36 23.37 -2.44
C THR A 222 -14.01 23.56 -3.81
N PRO A 223 -14.82 24.62 -4.02
CA PRO A 223 -15.37 24.95 -5.35
C PRO A 223 -14.31 24.94 -6.45
N ASP A 224 -13.13 25.51 -6.18
CA ASP A 224 -11.98 25.52 -7.11
C ASP A 224 -11.47 24.11 -7.44
N THR A 225 -11.56 23.17 -6.50
CA THR A 225 -11.16 21.77 -6.73
C THR A 225 -12.18 21.03 -7.61
N VAL A 226 -13.45 21.43 -7.57
CA VAL A 226 -14.50 20.84 -8.42
C VAL A 226 -14.36 21.35 -9.85
N ALA A 227 -14.27 22.67 -10.04
CA ALA A 227 -14.06 23.27 -11.37
C ALA A 227 -12.78 22.75 -12.05
N ASN A 228 -11.67 22.62 -11.31
CA ASN A 228 -10.45 22.06 -11.85
C ASN A 228 -10.58 20.58 -12.27
N ARG A 229 -11.49 19.79 -11.67
CA ARG A 229 -11.74 18.40 -12.10
C ARG A 229 -12.58 18.34 -13.36
N GLU A 230 -13.54 19.25 -13.52
CA GLU A 230 -14.35 19.36 -14.74
C GLU A 230 -13.45 19.73 -15.93
N ASP A 231 -12.57 20.72 -15.78
CA ASP A 231 -11.59 21.11 -16.82
C ASP A 231 -10.71 19.93 -17.25
N ILE A 232 -10.21 19.15 -16.30
CA ILE A 232 -9.42 17.94 -16.55
C ILE A 232 -10.26 16.89 -17.28
N ALA A 233 -11.52 16.72 -16.87
CA ALA A 233 -12.42 15.74 -17.47
C ALA A 233 -12.70 16.07 -18.94
N THR A 234 -13.09 17.32 -19.24
CA THR A 234 -13.33 17.77 -20.61
C THR A 234 -12.08 17.60 -21.48
N ALA A 235 -10.91 18.07 -21.01
CA ALA A 235 -9.67 17.93 -21.78
C ALA A 235 -9.29 16.45 -21.99
N MET A 236 -9.45 15.59 -20.98
CA MET A 236 -9.17 14.17 -21.11
C MET A 236 -10.08 13.51 -22.16
N VAL A 237 -11.38 13.83 -22.16
CA VAL A 237 -12.34 13.30 -23.14
C VAL A 237 -12.01 13.75 -24.56
N GLU A 238 -11.55 14.99 -24.74
CA GLU A 238 -11.10 15.50 -26.04
C GLU A 238 -9.83 14.80 -26.55
N LEU A 239 -8.94 14.38 -25.64
CA LEU A 239 -7.71 13.66 -25.96
C LEU A 239 -7.94 12.17 -26.27
N MET A 240 -9.12 11.64 -25.94
CA MET A 240 -9.42 10.23 -26.20
C MET A 240 -9.45 9.94 -27.69
N LYS A 241 -8.70 8.92 -28.08
CA LYS A 241 -8.58 8.47 -29.47
C LYS A 241 -9.68 7.47 -29.80
N PRO A 242 -10.20 7.46 -31.04
CA PRO A 242 -11.07 6.39 -31.50
C PRO A 242 -10.32 5.05 -31.51
N ASP A 243 -11.08 3.96 -31.51
CA ASP A 243 -10.55 2.59 -31.59
C ASP A 243 -9.53 2.24 -30.48
N THR A 244 -9.64 2.89 -29.32
CA THR A 244 -8.68 2.75 -28.21
C THR A 244 -9.38 2.31 -26.92
N LEU A 245 -8.85 1.29 -26.27
CA LEU A 245 -9.31 0.81 -24.97
C LEU A 245 -8.72 1.67 -23.84
N TYR A 246 -9.58 2.33 -23.08
CA TYR A 246 -9.21 3.10 -21.89
C TYR A 246 -9.49 2.29 -20.62
N LEU A 247 -8.42 1.97 -19.88
CA LEU A 247 -8.51 1.39 -18.55
C LEU A 247 -8.55 2.51 -17.51
N LEU A 248 -9.74 2.82 -17.03
CA LEU A 248 -9.99 3.90 -16.08
C LEU A 248 -9.71 3.42 -14.65
N GLY A 249 -8.64 3.93 -14.06
CA GLY A 249 -8.24 3.66 -12.68
C GLY A 249 -9.23 4.18 -11.62
N PRO A 250 -9.00 3.86 -10.34
CA PRO A 250 -9.84 4.35 -9.25
C PRO A 250 -9.59 5.84 -8.97
N GLY A 251 -10.55 6.49 -8.31
CA GLY A 251 -10.43 7.86 -7.80
C GLY A 251 -11.45 8.83 -8.40
N THR A 252 -11.69 9.92 -7.65
CA THR A 252 -12.71 10.92 -7.99
C THR A 252 -12.38 11.73 -9.24
N THR A 253 -11.10 12.00 -9.52
CA THR A 253 -10.69 12.68 -10.77
C THR A 253 -10.94 11.82 -11.99
N VAL A 254 -10.66 10.50 -11.92
CA VAL A 254 -10.98 9.58 -13.02
C VAL A 254 -12.50 9.38 -13.15
N LYS A 255 -13.24 9.37 -12.04
CA LYS A 255 -14.70 9.37 -12.07
C LYS A 255 -15.26 10.59 -12.83
N ALA A 256 -14.69 11.77 -12.64
CA ALA A 256 -15.13 12.97 -13.37
C ALA A 256 -14.99 12.80 -14.90
N VAL A 257 -13.92 12.15 -15.38
CA VAL A 257 -13.76 11.79 -16.81
C VAL A 257 -14.89 10.86 -17.28
N ALA A 258 -15.23 9.84 -16.48
CA ALA A 258 -16.32 8.93 -16.81
C ALA A 258 -17.69 9.61 -16.80
N ASP A 259 -17.92 10.53 -15.85
CA ASP A 259 -19.14 11.33 -15.78
C ASP A 259 -19.27 12.23 -17.02
N GLU A 260 -18.18 12.87 -17.47
CA GLU A 260 -18.13 13.67 -18.71
C GLU A 260 -18.37 12.82 -19.97
N LEU A 261 -17.88 11.58 -20.00
CA LEU A 261 -18.19 10.62 -21.06
C LEU A 261 -19.66 10.14 -21.05
N GLY A 262 -20.38 10.36 -19.96
CA GLY A 262 -21.73 9.85 -19.76
C GLY A 262 -21.78 8.35 -19.46
N VAL A 263 -20.72 7.78 -18.89
CA VAL A 263 -20.62 6.33 -18.59
C VAL A 263 -20.48 6.05 -17.09
N PRO A 264 -21.00 4.91 -16.60
CA PRO A 264 -20.84 4.54 -15.19
C PRO A 264 -19.39 4.16 -14.85
N LYS A 265 -18.98 4.46 -13.61
CA LYS A 265 -17.64 4.15 -13.07
C LYS A 265 -17.69 3.65 -11.63
N THR A 266 -16.98 2.57 -11.37
CA THR A 266 -16.67 2.07 -10.03
C THR A 266 -15.59 2.94 -9.38
N LEU A 267 -15.93 3.69 -8.32
CA LEU A 267 -15.02 4.69 -7.73
C LEU A 267 -13.67 4.08 -7.26
N LEU A 268 -13.72 2.88 -6.67
CA LEU A 268 -12.55 2.19 -6.11
C LEU A 268 -12.06 1.03 -6.99
N GLY A 269 -12.61 0.90 -8.20
CA GLY A 269 -12.31 -0.17 -9.14
C GLY A 269 -11.63 0.31 -10.41
N ILE A 270 -11.32 -0.63 -11.30
CA ILE A 270 -10.83 -0.35 -12.66
C ILE A 270 -11.92 -0.75 -13.63
N ASP A 271 -12.34 0.18 -14.50
CA ASP A 271 -13.35 -0.09 -15.52
C ASP A 271 -12.73 0.12 -16.90
N ALA A 272 -13.22 -0.61 -17.90
CA ALA A 272 -12.76 -0.52 -19.28
C ALA A 272 -13.79 0.18 -20.15
N VAL A 273 -13.34 1.19 -20.90
CA VAL A 273 -14.14 1.96 -21.85
C VAL A 273 -13.52 1.85 -23.23
N TYR A 274 -14.33 1.62 -24.25
CA TYR A 274 -13.92 1.59 -25.66
C TYR A 274 -14.98 2.36 -26.47
N ASP A 275 -14.54 3.30 -27.32
CA ASP A 275 -15.44 4.16 -28.12
C ASP A 275 -16.60 4.76 -27.31
N ARG A 276 -16.27 5.31 -26.13
CA ARG A 276 -17.20 5.93 -25.19
C ARG A 276 -18.28 4.99 -24.64
N GLN A 277 -18.09 3.68 -24.75
CA GLN A 277 -18.96 2.67 -24.15
C GLN A 277 -18.21 1.84 -23.12
N VAL A 278 -18.90 1.47 -22.04
CA VAL A 278 -18.34 0.57 -21.03
C VAL A 278 -18.30 -0.84 -21.58
N VAL A 279 -17.10 -1.41 -21.64
CA VAL A 279 -16.88 -2.80 -22.07
C VAL A 279 -16.91 -3.74 -20.87
N ALA A 280 -16.37 -3.29 -19.73
CA ALA A 280 -16.37 -4.06 -18.49
C ALA A 280 -16.17 -3.16 -17.27
N MET A 281 -16.63 -3.62 -16.10
CA MET A 281 -16.55 -2.88 -14.84
C MET A 281 -15.90 -3.71 -13.73
N ASP A 282 -15.29 -3.03 -12.77
CA ASP A 282 -14.61 -3.55 -11.57
C ASP A 282 -13.67 -4.73 -11.86
N LEU A 283 -12.78 -4.52 -12.83
CA LEU A 283 -11.90 -5.52 -13.40
C LEU A 283 -10.78 -5.97 -12.45
N ASN A 284 -10.54 -7.28 -12.45
CA ASN A 284 -9.32 -7.88 -11.89
C ASN A 284 -8.20 -8.01 -12.94
N GLU A 285 -7.01 -8.44 -12.52
CA GLU A 285 -5.85 -8.59 -13.40
C GLU A 285 -6.14 -9.48 -14.62
N GLN A 286 -6.73 -10.66 -14.40
CA GLN A 286 -6.96 -11.63 -15.46
C GLN A 286 -7.88 -11.06 -16.54
N GLN A 287 -8.96 -10.40 -16.12
CA GLN A 287 -9.90 -9.77 -17.06
C GLN A 287 -9.24 -8.62 -17.84
N ILE A 288 -8.39 -7.82 -17.19
CA ILE A 288 -7.60 -6.79 -17.88
C ILE A 288 -6.72 -7.45 -18.94
N LEU A 289 -5.94 -8.47 -18.56
CA LEU A 289 -5.04 -9.19 -19.48
C LEU A 289 -5.79 -9.83 -20.67
N GLU A 290 -7.01 -10.33 -20.48
CA GLU A 290 -7.83 -10.82 -21.59
C GLU A 290 -8.28 -9.70 -22.54
N LEU A 291 -8.71 -8.54 -22.00
CA LEU A 291 -9.02 -7.38 -22.83
C LEU A 291 -7.79 -6.91 -23.62
N LEU A 292 -6.61 -6.92 -22.99
CA LEU A 292 -5.35 -6.58 -23.63
C LEU A 292 -4.98 -7.51 -24.81
N LYS A 293 -5.54 -8.72 -24.91
CA LYS A 293 -5.35 -9.58 -26.09
C LYS A 293 -6.25 -9.18 -27.26
N VAL A 294 -7.42 -8.63 -26.95
CA VAL A 294 -8.44 -8.25 -27.94
C VAL A 294 -8.18 -6.85 -28.49
N TYR A 295 -7.78 -5.92 -27.64
CA TYR A 295 -7.62 -4.51 -27.98
C TYR A 295 -6.13 -4.14 -28.13
N PRO A 296 -5.64 -3.89 -29.36
CA PRO A 296 -4.24 -3.54 -29.60
C PRO A 296 -3.90 -2.12 -29.16
N GLN A 297 -4.81 -1.17 -29.37
CA GLN A 297 -4.67 0.21 -28.90
C GLN A 297 -5.29 0.32 -27.51
N ARG A 298 -4.47 0.75 -26.54
CA ARG A 298 -4.88 0.81 -25.14
C ARG A 298 -4.13 1.87 -24.36
N GLU A 299 -4.81 2.50 -23.42
CA GLU A 299 -4.23 3.50 -22.52
C GLU A 299 -4.74 3.28 -21.10
N ILE A 300 -3.88 3.49 -20.09
CA ILE A 300 -4.27 3.52 -18.68
C ILE A 300 -4.48 4.97 -18.27
N VAL A 301 -5.64 5.29 -17.71
CA VAL A 301 -5.92 6.61 -17.12
C VAL A 301 -5.89 6.48 -15.61
N VAL A 302 -4.93 7.12 -14.96
CA VAL A 302 -4.74 7.05 -13.51
C VAL A 302 -4.59 8.43 -12.89
N THR A 303 -4.93 8.50 -11.61
CA THR A 303 -4.68 9.67 -10.78
C THR A 303 -3.86 9.26 -9.55
N PRO A 304 -2.99 10.12 -8.99
CA PRO A 304 -2.27 9.79 -7.78
C PRO A 304 -3.23 9.48 -6.62
N LEU A 305 -3.04 8.32 -6.01
CA LEU A 305 -3.92 7.77 -4.98
C LEU A 305 -3.44 8.18 -3.58
N GLY A 306 -4.37 8.73 -2.79
CA GLY A 306 -4.09 9.27 -1.47
C GLY A 306 -3.29 10.58 -1.47
N GLY A 307 -2.74 10.96 -0.32
CA GLY A 307 -1.88 12.14 -0.13
C GLY A 307 -0.40 11.90 -0.40
N ASN A 308 -0.03 10.69 -0.85
CA ASN A 308 1.37 10.24 -0.96
C ASN A 308 1.90 10.19 -2.39
N GLY A 309 1.07 10.54 -3.39
CA GLY A 309 1.49 10.59 -4.78
C GLY A 309 1.70 9.23 -5.45
N PHE A 310 1.20 8.12 -4.90
CA PHE A 310 1.35 6.81 -5.55
C PHE A 310 0.50 6.73 -6.83
N LEU A 311 1.15 6.42 -7.95
CA LEU A 311 0.48 6.14 -9.23
C LEU A 311 0.08 4.67 -9.34
N PHE A 312 0.97 3.76 -8.97
CA PHE A 312 0.74 2.32 -9.05
C PHE A 312 1.18 1.64 -7.77
N GLY A 313 0.60 0.46 -7.56
CA GLY A 313 0.97 -0.35 -6.42
C GLY A 313 0.35 0.12 -5.11
N ARG A 314 -0.58 1.10 -5.15
CA ARG A 314 -1.48 1.46 -4.04
C ARG A 314 -2.88 1.80 -4.56
N GLY A 315 -3.94 1.22 -4.01
CA GLY A 315 -5.34 1.45 -4.40
C GLY A 315 -5.77 0.88 -5.76
N ASN A 316 -4.86 0.49 -6.65
CA ASN A 316 -5.15 0.07 -8.04
C ASN A 316 -4.40 -1.20 -8.49
N LYS A 317 -4.26 -2.18 -7.59
CA LYS A 317 -3.47 -3.41 -7.80
C LYS A 317 -3.77 -4.24 -9.05
N PRO A 318 -4.98 -4.27 -9.64
CA PRO A 318 -5.18 -5.00 -10.90
C PRO A 318 -4.30 -4.47 -12.05
N PHE A 319 -3.76 -3.24 -11.95
CA PHE A 319 -2.62 -2.81 -12.74
C PHE A 319 -1.31 -3.45 -12.23
N THR A 320 -1.19 -4.76 -12.44
CA THR A 320 -0.02 -5.54 -12.04
C THR A 320 1.18 -5.27 -12.95
N PRO A 321 2.39 -5.70 -12.57
CA PRO A 321 3.56 -5.67 -13.44
C PRO A 321 3.31 -6.27 -14.84
N ALA A 322 2.51 -7.33 -14.94
CA ALA A 322 2.17 -7.94 -16.23
C ALA A 322 1.31 -7.01 -17.10
N VAL A 323 0.29 -6.36 -16.50
CA VAL A 323 -0.56 -5.39 -17.19
C VAL A 323 0.26 -4.17 -17.62
N ILE A 324 1.07 -3.59 -16.72
CA ILE A 324 1.87 -2.40 -17.00
C ILE A 324 2.88 -2.65 -18.12
N ARG A 325 3.58 -3.80 -18.09
CA ARG A 325 4.51 -4.19 -19.18
C ARG A 325 3.82 -4.31 -20.52
N GLN A 326 2.60 -4.86 -20.54
CA GLN A 326 1.84 -4.99 -21.77
C GLN A 326 1.35 -3.62 -22.28
N VAL A 327 0.81 -2.76 -21.41
CA VAL A 327 0.32 -1.45 -21.82
C VAL A 327 1.46 -0.55 -22.28
N GLY A 328 2.60 -0.56 -21.59
CA GLY A 328 3.72 0.34 -21.89
C GLY A 328 3.60 1.67 -21.14
N ARG A 329 4.74 2.27 -20.78
CA ARG A 329 4.79 3.50 -19.97
C ARG A 329 4.23 4.70 -20.73
N GLU A 330 4.51 4.76 -22.03
CA GLU A 330 4.08 5.77 -22.98
C GLU A 330 2.55 5.83 -23.17
N HIS A 331 1.85 4.78 -22.75
CA HIS A 331 0.40 4.66 -22.79
C HIS A 331 -0.26 4.87 -21.42
N ILE A 332 0.47 5.46 -20.47
CA ILE A 332 -0.05 5.82 -19.14
C ILE A 332 -0.33 7.32 -19.10
N LEU A 333 -1.60 7.67 -19.03
CA LEU A 333 -2.08 9.02 -18.87
C LEU A 333 -2.34 9.32 -17.40
N VAL A 334 -1.65 10.34 -16.88
CA VAL A 334 -1.79 10.77 -15.49
C VAL A 334 -2.61 12.05 -15.43
N ILE A 335 -3.69 12.01 -14.66
CA ILE A 335 -4.57 13.16 -14.41
C ILE A 335 -4.63 13.48 -12.92
N ALA A 336 -4.55 14.75 -12.53
CA ALA A 336 -4.63 15.13 -11.12
C ALA A 336 -4.95 16.60 -10.97
N THR A 337 -5.62 16.99 -9.88
CA THR A 337 -5.80 18.43 -9.62
C THR A 337 -4.47 19.09 -9.30
N GLU A 338 -4.32 20.37 -9.63
CA GLU A 338 -3.07 21.10 -9.39
C GLU A 338 -2.69 21.08 -7.89
N GLY A 339 -3.67 21.27 -7.00
CA GLY A 339 -3.46 21.21 -5.55
C GLY A 339 -2.88 19.87 -5.10
N LYS A 340 -3.33 18.75 -5.68
CA LYS A 340 -2.82 17.42 -5.34
C LYS A 340 -1.36 17.26 -5.80
N ILE A 341 -1.01 17.74 -6.99
CA ILE A 341 0.38 17.68 -7.47
C ILE A 341 1.32 18.55 -6.65
N ARG A 342 0.88 19.75 -6.25
CA ARG A 342 1.65 20.63 -5.36
C ARG A 342 1.89 19.99 -3.99
N GLN A 343 0.89 19.28 -3.44
CA GLN A 343 0.99 18.63 -2.14
C GLN A 343 1.97 17.44 -2.13
N VAL A 344 1.94 16.58 -3.15
CA VAL A 344 2.72 15.34 -3.16
C VAL A 344 4.20 15.57 -3.52
N GLY A 345 4.50 16.63 -4.26
CA GLY A 345 5.85 17.01 -4.73
C GLY A 345 6.40 16.10 -5.83
N HIS A 346 6.33 14.78 -5.64
CA HIS A 346 6.71 13.75 -6.59
C HIS A 346 5.71 12.60 -6.58
N LEU A 347 5.69 11.86 -7.69
CA LEU A 347 4.88 10.66 -7.85
C LEU A 347 5.69 9.42 -7.45
N ARG A 348 5.00 8.42 -6.92
CA ARG A 348 5.60 7.18 -6.39
C ARG A 348 5.04 5.95 -7.10
N VAL A 349 5.86 4.93 -7.25
CA VAL A 349 5.45 3.61 -7.75
C VAL A 349 6.01 2.52 -6.84
N ASP A 350 5.20 1.50 -6.60
CA ASP A 350 5.54 0.32 -5.80
C ASP A 350 4.74 -0.89 -6.31
N THR A 351 5.01 -1.29 -7.54
CA THR A 351 4.32 -2.41 -8.20
C THR A 351 4.67 -3.77 -7.59
N GLY A 352 5.69 -3.83 -6.74
CA GLY A 352 6.25 -5.05 -6.17
C GLY A 352 7.16 -5.80 -7.14
N ASP A 353 7.55 -5.17 -8.24
CA ASP A 353 8.45 -5.69 -9.27
C ASP A 353 9.48 -4.60 -9.61
N PRO A 354 10.75 -4.78 -9.17
CA PRO A 354 11.78 -3.74 -9.33
C PRO A 354 12.03 -3.32 -10.78
N GLU A 355 11.84 -4.20 -11.75
CA GLU A 355 12.04 -3.87 -13.16
C GLU A 355 10.93 -2.96 -13.67
N VAL A 356 9.69 -3.22 -13.28
CA VAL A 356 8.55 -2.36 -13.62
C VAL A 356 8.62 -1.04 -12.88
N ASP A 357 9.02 -1.05 -11.62
CA ASP A 357 9.24 0.17 -10.85
C ASP A 357 10.32 1.04 -11.52
N ALA A 358 11.43 0.45 -11.98
CA ALA A 358 12.46 1.14 -12.75
C ALA A 358 11.94 1.66 -14.11
N LEU A 359 11.14 0.85 -14.83
CA LEU A 359 10.49 1.26 -16.09
C LEU A 359 9.61 2.51 -15.91
N LEU A 360 9.00 2.68 -14.74
CA LEU A 360 8.10 3.79 -14.41
C LEU A 360 8.83 5.02 -13.81
N GLN A 361 10.10 4.90 -13.41
CA GLN A 361 10.89 6.03 -12.88
C GLN A 361 11.25 7.07 -13.94
N GLY A 362 11.41 8.33 -13.55
CA GLY A 362 11.83 9.41 -14.45
C GLY A 362 10.88 10.58 -14.36
N TYR A 363 10.51 11.17 -15.49
CA TYR A 363 9.53 12.26 -15.53
C TYR A 363 8.31 11.83 -16.33
N ILE A 364 7.14 12.34 -15.95
CA ILE A 364 5.87 12.10 -16.64
C ILE A 364 5.06 13.39 -16.68
N GLU A 365 4.31 13.57 -17.75
CA GLU A 365 3.37 14.68 -17.88
C GLU A 365 2.08 14.34 -17.13
N VAL A 366 1.58 15.31 -16.38
CA VAL A 366 0.31 15.22 -15.65
C VAL A 366 -0.63 16.29 -16.16
N LEU A 367 -1.80 15.89 -16.64
CA LEU A 367 -2.88 16.81 -16.98
C LEU A 367 -3.50 17.35 -15.69
N ILE A 368 -3.39 18.67 -15.50
CA ILE A 368 -3.79 19.36 -14.26
C ILE A 368 -4.87 20.45 -14.45
N GLY A 369 -5.38 20.58 -15.67
CA GLY A 369 -6.44 21.51 -16.07
C GLY A 369 -6.76 21.34 -17.55
N TYR A 370 -7.51 22.27 -18.14
CA TYR A 370 -7.87 22.22 -19.55
C TYR A 370 -6.64 22.42 -20.45
N HIS A 371 -6.13 21.33 -21.04
CA HIS A 371 -4.89 21.27 -21.84
C HIS A 371 -3.63 21.83 -21.13
N TYR A 372 -3.64 21.87 -19.79
CA TYR A 372 -2.50 22.32 -19.00
C TYR A 372 -1.78 21.14 -18.35
N TYR A 373 -0.48 21.02 -18.63
CA TYR A 373 0.34 19.90 -18.19
C TYR A 373 1.43 20.35 -17.23
N ARG A 374 1.77 19.48 -16.29
CA ARG A 374 2.93 19.62 -15.43
C ARG A 374 3.80 18.39 -15.49
N VAL A 375 5.10 18.60 -15.69
CA VAL A 375 6.09 17.53 -15.63
C VAL A 375 6.41 17.24 -14.16
N VAL A 376 6.22 15.98 -13.75
CA VAL A 376 6.43 15.55 -12.37
C VAL A 376 7.39 14.35 -12.34
N LYS A 377 8.28 14.32 -11.35
CA LYS A 377 9.21 13.20 -11.16
C LYS A 377 8.48 12.00 -10.59
N VAL A 378 8.72 10.82 -11.14
CA VAL A 378 8.27 9.51 -10.64
C VAL A 378 9.46 8.80 -10.00
N VAL A 379 9.28 8.32 -8.77
CA VAL A 379 10.30 7.57 -8.01
C VAL A 379 9.75 6.21 -7.58
N ALA A 380 10.59 5.18 -7.65
CA ALA A 380 10.33 3.89 -7.03
C ALA A 380 10.60 3.97 -5.52
N THR A 381 9.81 3.27 -4.71
CA THR A 381 9.91 3.29 -3.24
C THR A 381 10.31 1.96 -2.63
#